data_AF-A0A7Y5NAE0-F1
#
_entry.id   AF-A0A7Y5NAE0-F1
#
_cell.length_a   1.000
_cell.length_b   1.000
_cell.length_c   1.000
_cell.angle_alpha   90.00
_cell.angle_beta   90.00
_cell.angle_gamma   90.00
#
_symmetry.space_group_name_H-M   'P 1'
#
loop_
_entity.id
_entity.type
_entity.pdbx_description
1 polymer ?
#
loop_
_entity_poly.entity_id
_entity_poly.type
_entity_poly.pdbx_seq_one_letter_code
_entity_poly.pdbx_strand_id
1 'polypeptide(L)'
;MTKINSTLLALAIVAGAAATAGAQQTSQPAQGQRAERAQRDSSHRAQHESGRREKREARGARGEGRGMHGAALMRGVDLTDAQKSQVKAIHLKYQAQVDSIRDANKPAMEEARAARERGDTTAARAAFEKGRTQFEALREQELNEVRGVLTADQQKTFDANLQRMKSHQGQHGKRGARGMK
;
A
#
# COMPACT_ATOMS: atom_id res chain seq x y z
N MET A 1 -23.62 -24.26 -19.65
CA MET A 1 -24.32 -22.96 -19.74
C MET A 1 -25.36 -22.91 -18.64
N THR A 2 -25.13 -22.16 -17.57
CA THR A 2 -26.19 -21.84 -16.61
C THR A 2 -25.80 -20.55 -15.91
N LYS A 3 -26.39 -19.43 -16.36
CA LYS A 3 -26.31 -18.12 -15.73
C LYS A 3 -27.47 -18.03 -14.75
N ILE A 4 -27.20 -17.69 -13.49
CA ILE A 4 -28.24 -17.36 -12.51
C ILE A 4 -28.11 -15.87 -12.21
N ASN A 5 -29.02 -15.11 -12.81
CA ASN A 5 -29.34 -13.74 -12.45
C ASN A 5 -30.34 -13.79 -11.28
N SER A 6 -30.21 -12.89 -10.28
CA SER A 6 -31.30 -12.16 -9.60
C SER A 6 -30.73 -11.43 -8.36
N THR A 7 -30.52 -10.11 -8.40
CA THR A 7 -31.38 -9.06 -7.80
C THR A 7 -31.83 -9.31 -6.36
N LEU A 8 -31.43 -8.43 -5.44
CA LEU A 8 -32.33 -7.73 -4.50
C LEU A 8 -31.57 -6.62 -3.77
N LEU A 9 -31.87 -5.39 -4.16
CA LEU A 9 -31.46 -4.15 -3.51
C LEU A 9 -32.57 -3.81 -2.49
N ALA A 10 -32.29 -3.86 -1.20
CA ALA A 10 -33.22 -3.42 -0.15
C ALA A 10 -32.63 -2.18 0.53
N LEU A 11 -33.26 -1.04 0.26
CA LEU A 11 -32.91 0.29 0.74
C LEU A 11 -33.83 0.59 1.92
N ALA A 12 -33.29 0.57 3.14
CA ALA A 12 -34.02 0.95 4.34
C ALA A 12 -33.56 2.33 4.81
N ILE A 13 -34.39 3.34 4.53
CA ILE A 13 -34.31 4.68 5.10
C ILE A 13 -35.04 4.65 6.44
N VAL A 14 -34.37 5.04 7.52
CA VAL A 14 -35.02 5.43 8.77
C VAL A 14 -34.53 6.81 9.16
N ALA A 15 -35.42 7.78 9.01
CA ALA A 15 -35.31 9.11 9.59
C ALA A 15 -35.81 9.07 11.03
N GLY A 16 -35.06 9.66 11.95
CA GLY A 16 -35.47 9.86 13.33
C GLY A 16 -34.93 11.19 13.84
N ALA A 17 -35.77 12.22 13.80
CA ALA A 17 -35.54 13.50 14.45
C ALA A 17 -36.12 13.43 15.87
N ALA A 18 -35.34 13.87 16.86
CA ALA A 18 -35.87 14.22 18.17
C ALA A 18 -35.09 15.44 18.68
N ALA A 19 -35.79 16.58 18.68
CA ALA A 19 -35.37 17.81 19.33
C ALA A 19 -35.66 17.71 20.83
N THR A 20 -34.68 18.06 21.65
CA THR A 20 -34.91 18.41 23.06
C THR A 20 -34.23 19.73 23.36
N ALA A 21 -35.07 20.74 23.59
CA ALA A 21 -34.72 22.03 24.17
C ALA A 21 -34.38 21.86 25.66
N GLY A 22 -33.45 22.67 26.17
CA GLY A 22 -33.16 22.73 27.60
C GLY A 22 -32.02 23.67 27.97
N ALA A 23 -32.40 24.83 28.52
CA ALA A 23 -31.69 25.66 29.50
C ALA A 23 -30.44 26.46 29.08
N GLN A 24 -30.67 27.77 28.89
CA GLN A 24 -29.70 28.83 29.17
C GLN A 24 -29.38 28.86 30.67
N GLN A 25 -28.10 28.69 31.01
CA GLN A 25 -27.58 29.06 32.33
C GLN A 25 -26.45 30.07 32.13
N THR A 26 -26.77 31.32 32.41
CA THR A 26 -25.82 32.43 32.53
C THR A 26 -24.90 32.21 33.72
N SER A 27 -23.60 32.20 33.48
CA SER A 27 -22.57 32.41 34.50
C SER A 27 -21.33 33.02 33.84
N GLN A 28 -21.24 34.35 33.85
CA GLN A 28 -19.95 35.05 33.82
C GLN A 28 -19.47 35.17 35.28
N PRO A 29 -18.21 34.81 35.57
CA PRO A 29 -17.21 35.87 35.73
C PRO A 29 -15.82 35.50 35.16
N ALA A 30 -14.94 36.50 35.13
CA ALA A 30 -13.50 36.43 34.85
C ALA A 30 -13.08 36.34 33.35
N GLN A 31 -13.45 37.37 32.60
CA GLN A 31 -12.78 37.75 31.34
C GLN A 31 -11.41 38.36 31.67
N GLY A 32 -10.33 37.75 31.16
CA GLY A 32 -9.01 38.37 31.18
C GLY A 32 -7.84 37.42 30.94
N GLN A 33 -7.84 36.20 31.53
CA GLN A 33 -6.64 35.34 31.51
C GLN A 33 -6.88 33.91 30.98
N ARG A 34 -8.13 33.50 30.74
CA ARG A 34 -8.46 32.15 30.23
C ARG A 34 -8.58 32.09 28.70
N ALA A 35 -8.87 33.22 28.05
CA ALA A 35 -9.01 33.31 26.59
C ALA A 35 -7.67 33.08 25.87
N GLU A 36 -6.56 33.60 26.41
CA GLU A 36 -5.23 33.37 25.82
C GLU A 36 -4.75 31.92 25.93
N ARG A 37 -5.10 31.18 26.99
CA ARG A 37 -4.74 29.77 27.11
C ARG A 37 -5.57 28.89 26.18
N ALA A 38 -6.88 29.14 26.06
CA ALA A 38 -7.74 28.41 25.13
C ALA A 38 -7.37 28.70 23.66
N GLN A 39 -6.98 29.93 23.35
CA GLN A 39 -6.50 30.31 22.01
C GLN A 39 -5.17 29.63 21.67
N ARG A 40 -4.19 29.62 22.60
CA ARG A 40 -2.90 28.93 22.38
C ARG A 40 -3.08 27.42 22.17
N ASP A 41 -3.96 26.77 22.93
CA ASP A 41 -4.25 25.34 22.78
C ASP A 41 -4.96 25.03 21.45
N SER A 42 -5.88 25.89 21.03
CA SER A 42 -6.58 25.76 19.73
C SER A 42 -5.66 26.01 18.52
N SER A 43 -4.69 26.92 18.62
CA SER A 43 -3.69 27.12 17.56
C SER A 43 -2.69 25.96 17.46
N HIS A 44 -2.31 25.35 18.58
CA HIS A 44 -1.44 24.17 18.57
C HIS A 44 -2.17 22.92 18.06
N ARG A 45 -3.47 22.77 18.36
CA ARG A 45 -4.31 21.69 17.83
C ARG A 45 -4.59 21.85 16.33
N ALA A 46 -4.89 23.07 15.87
CA ALA A 46 -5.12 23.36 14.45
C ALA A 46 -3.85 23.18 13.60
N GLN A 47 -2.66 23.53 14.12
CA GLN A 47 -1.38 23.28 13.44
C GLN A 47 -1.02 21.79 13.38
N HIS A 48 -1.37 21.00 14.39
CA HIS A 48 -1.18 19.55 14.36
C HIS A 48 -2.16 18.83 13.42
N GLU A 49 -3.36 19.38 13.23
CA GLU A 49 -4.40 18.80 12.37
C GLU A 49 -4.15 19.10 10.89
N SER A 50 -3.73 20.32 10.54
CA SER A 50 -3.33 20.69 9.17
C SER A 50 -2.11 19.89 8.69
N GLY A 51 -1.06 19.78 9.51
CA GLY A 51 0.14 19.00 9.18
C GLY A 51 -0.10 17.48 9.10
N ARG A 52 -1.14 16.95 9.76
CA ARG A 52 -1.56 15.54 9.62
C ARG A 52 -2.38 15.31 8.36
N ARG A 53 -3.21 16.27 7.93
CA ARG A 53 -4.01 16.19 6.71
C ARG A 53 -3.12 16.25 5.46
N GLU A 54 -2.18 17.18 5.46
CA GLU A 54 -1.19 17.34 4.38
C GLU A 54 -0.26 16.11 4.26
N LYS A 55 0.14 15.50 5.39
CA LYS A 55 0.86 14.21 5.38
C LYS A 55 0.00 13.01 4.97
N ARG A 56 -1.33 13.07 5.14
CA ARG A 56 -2.25 12.01 4.69
C ARG A 56 -2.48 12.08 3.19
N GLU A 57 -2.62 13.29 2.65
CA GLU A 57 -2.73 13.54 1.20
C GLU A 57 -1.42 13.19 0.47
N ALA A 58 -0.26 13.54 1.06
CA ALA A 58 1.05 13.12 0.54
C ALA A 58 1.32 11.61 0.65
N ARG A 59 0.62 10.89 1.56
CA ARG A 59 0.71 9.41 1.65
C ARG A 59 -0.28 8.69 0.74
N GLY A 60 -1.43 9.29 0.42
CA GLY A 60 -2.38 8.75 -0.57
C GLY A 60 -1.83 8.74 -1.99
N ALA A 61 -0.97 9.72 -2.33
CA ALA A 61 -0.29 9.82 -3.63
C ALA A 61 0.90 8.85 -3.81
N ARG A 62 1.23 7.99 -2.83
CA ARG A 62 2.27 6.94 -2.97
C ARG A 62 1.72 5.60 -3.47
N GLY A 63 0.49 5.58 -3.99
CA GLY A 63 -0.11 4.42 -4.65
C GLY A 63 0.45 4.10 -6.05
N GLU A 64 1.17 5.03 -6.68
CA GLU A 64 1.75 4.88 -8.02
C GLU A 64 3.16 4.24 -8.03
N GLY A 65 3.52 3.50 -6.98
CA GLY A 65 4.74 2.67 -6.97
C GLY A 65 4.61 1.36 -7.75
N ARG A 66 3.50 1.12 -8.45
CA ARG A 66 3.13 -0.19 -9.02
C ARG A 66 3.97 -0.68 -10.21
N GLY A 67 4.88 0.13 -10.77
CA GLY A 67 5.70 -0.26 -11.93
C GLY A 67 7.22 -0.04 -11.81
N MET A 68 7.69 0.65 -10.78
CA MET A 68 9.10 1.09 -10.72
C MET A 68 10.12 -0.03 -10.48
N HIS A 69 9.70 -1.18 -9.98
CA HIS A 69 10.63 -2.28 -9.68
C HIS A 69 11.12 -2.99 -10.95
N GLY A 70 10.27 -3.15 -11.97
CA GLY A 70 10.69 -3.70 -13.27
C GLY A 70 11.59 -2.74 -14.04
N ALA A 71 11.25 -1.44 -14.01
CA ALA A 71 12.05 -0.41 -14.68
C ALA A 71 13.47 -0.27 -14.11
N ALA A 72 13.68 -0.57 -12.83
CA ALA A 72 15.00 -0.53 -12.22
C ALA A 72 15.93 -1.65 -12.71
N LEU A 73 15.39 -2.82 -13.03
CA LEU A 73 16.17 -3.97 -13.51
C LEU A 73 16.69 -3.77 -14.93
N MET A 74 15.88 -3.15 -15.79
CA MET A 74 16.22 -2.89 -17.19
C MET A 74 17.02 -1.59 -17.39
N ARG A 75 17.41 -0.91 -16.31
CA ARG A 75 18.14 0.36 -16.40
C ARG A 75 19.52 0.13 -17.04
N GLY A 76 19.79 0.83 -18.14
CA GLY A 76 21.04 0.69 -18.89
C GLY A 76 21.11 -0.57 -19.76
N VAL A 77 19.98 -1.26 -19.96
CA VAL A 77 19.86 -2.36 -20.92
C VAL A 77 19.22 -1.80 -22.19
N ASP A 78 20.01 -1.66 -23.25
CA ASP A 78 19.51 -1.18 -24.54
C ASP A 78 18.78 -2.31 -25.28
N LEU A 79 17.45 -2.34 -25.15
CA LEU A 79 16.61 -3.35 -25.80
C LEU A 79 16.31 -2.99 -27.26
N THR A 80 16.41 -3.98 -28.16
CA THR A 80 15.83 -3.86 -29.50
C THR A 80 14.31 -3.84 -29.43
N ASP A 81 13.64 -3.38 -30.48
CA ASP A 81 12.16 -3.33 -30.49
C ASP A 81 11.54 -4.74 -30.42
N ALA A 82 12.21 -5.74 -31.01
CA ALA A 82 11.83 -7.14 -30.87
C ALA A 82 11.92 -7.59 -29.41
N GLN A 83 13.02 -7.28 -28.71
CA GLN A 83 13.19 -7.62 -27.29
C GLN A 83 12.18 -6.90 -26.40
N LYS A 84 11.89 -5.61 -26.65
CA LYS A 84 10.84 -4.87 -25.92
C LYS A 84 9.48 -5.56 -26.05
N SER A 85 9.13 -6.00 -27.26
CA SER A 85 7.89 -6.71 -27.52
C SER A 85 7.81 -8.03 -26.75
N GLN A 86 8.89 -8.82 -26.76
CA GLN A 86 8.99 -10.08 -26.02
C GLN A 86 8.90 -9.87 -24.50
N VAL A 87 9.64 -8.90 -23.95
CA VAL A 87 9.58 -8.56 -22.51
C VAL A 87 8.18 -8.10 -22.12
N LYS A 88 7.50 -7.30 -22.95
CA LYS A 88 6.11 -6.89 -22.69
C LYS A 88 5.16 -8.10 -22.68
N ALA A 89 5.33 -9.04 -23.61
CA ALA A 89 4.52 -10.26 -23.65
C ALA A 89 4.74 -11.12 -22.39
N ILE A 90 5.99 -11.25 -21.93
CA ILE A 90 6.33 -11.92 -20.66
C ILE A 90 5.63 -11.23 -19.49
N HIS A 91 5.75 -9.90 -19.37
CA HIS A 91 5.07 -9.15 -18.31
C HIS A 91 3.55 -9.35 -18.31
N LEU A 92 2.90 -9.33 -19.47
CA LEU A 92 1.45 -9.56 -19.58
C LEU A 92 1.05 -10.97 -19.13
N LYS A 93 1.83 -12.00 -19.51
CA LYS A 93 1.63 -13.39 -19.09
C LYS A 93 1.67 -13.53 -17.56
N TYR A 94 2.63 -12.90 -16.91
CA TYR A 94 2.80 -12.97 -15.45
C TYR A 94 1.84 -12.04 -14.70
N GLN A 95 1.44 -10.90 -15.29
CA GLN A 95 0.47 -9.98 -14.69
C GLN A 95 -0.86 -10.67 -14.38
N ALA A 96 -1.38 -11.49 -15.30
CA ALA A 96 -2.62 -12.23 -15.07
C ALA A 96 -2.51 -13.19 -13.87
N GLN A 97 -1.35 -13.84 -13.71
CA GLN A 97 -1.08 -14.74 -12.58
C GLN A 97 -0.95 -13.95 -11.27
N VAL A 98 -0.26 -12.79 -11.30
CA VAL A 98 -0.17 -11.86 -10.17
C VAL A 98 -1.56 -11.42 -9.71
N ASP A 99 -2.44 -11.04 -10.63
CA ASP A 99 -3.77 -10.56 -10.30
C ASP A 99 -4.64 -11.69 -9.71
N SER A 100 -4.54 -12.91 -10.24
CA SER A 100 -5.19 -14.09 -9.65
C SER A 100 -4.70 -14.37 -8.22
N ILE A 101 -3.39 -14.30 -7.97
CA ILE A 101 -2.82 -14.50 -6.63
C ILE A 101 -3.25 -13.37 -5.67
N ARG A 102 -3.32 -12.13 -6.17
CA ARG A 102 -3.82 -10.99 -5.38
C ARG A 102 -5.26 -11.21 -4.95
N ASP A 103 -6.12 -11.63 -5.88
CA ASP A 103 -7.53 -11.88 -5.58
C ASP A 103 -7.70 -13.02 -4.58
N ALA A 104 -6.96 -14.12 -4.75
CA ALA A 104 -6.96 -15.23 -3.80
C ALA A 104 -6.47 -14.83 -2.40
N ASN A 105 -5.53 -13.89 -2.31
CA ASN A 105 -4.96 -13.42 -1.04
C ASN A 105 -5.67 -12.21 -0.42
N LYS A 106 -6.70 -11.63 -1.06
CA LYS A 106 -7.47 -10.50 -0.51
C LYS A 106 -7.97 -10.74 0.92
N PRO A 107 -8.61 -11.89 1.25
CA PRO A 107 -9.11 -12.13 2.61
C PRO A 107 -7.98 -12.15 3.64
N ALA A 108 -6.85 -12.79 3.33
CA ALA A 108 -5.69 -12.83 4.21
C ALA A 108 -5.10 -11.42 4.45
N MET A 109 -5.15 -10.54 3.45
CA MET A 109 -4.71 -9.15 3.60
C MET A 109 -5.66 -8.31 4.45
N GLU A 110 -6.96 -8.54 4.35
CA GLU A 110 -7.97 -7.91 5.21
C GLU A 110 -7.81 -8.35 6.66
N GLU A 111 -7.62 -9.65 6.89
CA GLU A 111 -7.32 -10.19 8.22
C GLU A 111 -6.02 -9.61 8.78
N ALA A 112 -4.97 -9.53 7.97
CA ALA A 112 -3.70 -8.93 8.37
C ALA A 112 -3.86 -7.45 8.73
N ARG A 113 -4.74 -6.73 8.03
CA ARG A 113 -5.07 -5.33 8.33
C ARG A 113 -5.83 -5.21 9.66
N ALA A 114 -6.85 -6.03 9.87
CA ALA A 114 -7.61 -6.07 11.13
C ALA A 114 -6.73 -6.48 12.32
N ALA A 115 -5.80 -7.42 12.13
CA ALA A 115 -4.81 -7.81 13.13
C ALA A 115 -3.90 -6.63 13.51
N ARG A 116 -3.40 -5.87 12.52
CA ARG A 116 -2.61 -4.64 12.77
C ARG A 116 -3.40 -3.59 13.53
N GLU A 117 -4.67 -3.38 13.19
CA GLU A 117 -5.54 -2.40 13.85
C GLU A 117 -5.78 -2.76 15.33
N ARG A 118 -5.79 -4.06 15.66
CA ARG A 118 -5.86 -4.57 17.04
C ARG A 118 -4.50 -4.66 17.75
N GLY A 119 -3.40 -4.31 17.07
CA GLY A 119 -2.04 -4.43 17.61
C GLY A 119 -1.45 -5.85 17.57
N ASP A 120 -2.16 -6.82 17.00
CA ASP A 120 -1.66 -8.19 16.79
C ASP A 120 -0.72 -8.25 15.58
N THR A 121 0.53 -7.84 15.82
CA THR A 121 1.57 -7.82 14.78
C THR A 121 2.02 -9.22 14.36
N THR A 122 1.83 -10.23 15.21
CA THR A 122 2.20 -11.62 14.93
C THR A 122 1.25 -12.23 13.91
N ALA A 123 -0.07 -12.15 14.13
CA ALA A 123 -1.07 -12.64 13.19
C ALA A 123 -0.97 -11.91 11.84
N ALA A 124 -0.77 -10.59 11.87
CA ALA A 124 -0.55 -9.82 10.66
C ALA A 124 0.66 -10.34 9.86
N ARG A 125 1.80 -10.56 10.53
CA ARG A 125 3.02 -11.04 9.87
C ARG A 125 2.84 -12.40 9.23
N ALA A 126 2.21 -13.35 9.91
CA ALA A 126 1.94 -14.69 9.37
C ALA A 126 1.12 -14.63 8.07
N ALA A 127 0.09 -13.78 8.04
CA ALA A 127 -0.73 -13.57 6.84
C ALA A 127 0.07 -12.95 5.68
N PHE A 128 0.98 -12.01 5.95
CA PHE A 128 1.87 -11.45 4.92
C PHE A 128 2.88 -12.46 4.38
N GLU A 129 3.45 -13.32 5.24
CA GLU A 129 4.44 -14.31 4.84
C GLU A 129 3.86 -15.34 3.86
N LYS A 130 2.60 -15.76 4.07
CA LYS A 130 1.91 -16.70 3.17
C LYS A 130 1.73 -16.16 1.76
N GLY A 131 1.37 -14.88 1.62
CA GLY A 131 1.24 -14.25 0.30
C GLY A 131 2.61 -13.99 -0.35
N ARG A 132 3.63 -13.67 0.44
CA ARG A 132 4.96 -13.30 -0.05
C ARG A 132 5.63 -14.42 -0.84
N THR A 133 5.62 -15.66 -0.35
CA THR A 133 6.33 -16.79 -1.00
C THR A 133 5.80 -17.08 -2.40
N GLN A 134 4.49 -17.00 -2.60
CA GLN A 134 3.85 -17.20 -3.90
C GLN A 134 4.28 -16.13 -4.91
N PHE A 135 4.32 -14.86 -4.49
CA PHE A 135 4.80 -13.77 -5.35
C PHE A 135 6.30 -13.85 -5.64
N GLU A 136 7.11 -14.34 -4.70
CA GLU A 136 8.56 -14.49 -4.90
C GLU A 136 8.88 -15.53 -5.98
N ALA A 137 8.25 -16.72 -5.90
CA ALA A 137 8.44 -17.77 -6.90
C ALA A 137 8.01 -17.31 -8.30
N LEU A 138 6.85 -16.65 -8.40
CA LEU A 138 6.35 -16.14 -9.67
C LEU A 138 7.28 -15.07 -10.26
N ARG A 139 7.79 -14.17 -9.41
CA ARG A 139 8.75 -13.14 -9.82
C ARG A 139 10.05 -13.76 -10.31
N GLU A 140 10.57 -14.79 -9.64
CA GLU A 140 11.80 -15.45 -10.07
C GLU A 140 11.66 -16.08 -11.46
N GLN A 141 10.52 -16.72 -11.73
CA GLN A 141 10.21 -17.25 -13.06
C GLN A 141 10.15 -16.16 -14.13
N GLU A 142 9.44 -15.05 -13.85
CA GLU A 142 9.36 -13.90 -14.74
C GLU A 142 10.76 -13.34 -15.06
N LEU A 143 11.61 -13.17 -14.04
CA LEU A 143 12.98 -12.68 -14.22
C LEU A 143 13.83 -13.61 -15.08
N ASN A 144 13.68 -14.92 -14.90
CA ASN A 144 14.40 -15.92 -15.69
C ASN A 144 13.96 -15.90 -17.16
N GLU A 145 12.66 -15.76 -17.44
CA GLU A 145 12.16 -15.62 -18.81
C GLU A 145 12.64 -14.31 -19.45
N VAL A 146 12.60 -13.18 -18.73
CA VAL A 146 13.13 -11.90 -19.22
C VAL A 146 14.63 -12.02 -19.53
N ARG A 147 15.41 -12.64 -18.63
CA ARG A 147 16.85 -12.85 -18.83
C ARG A 147 17.13 -13.67 -20.09
N GLY A 148 16.28 -14.65 -20.42
CA GLY A 148 16.39 -15.48 -21.62
C GLY A 148 16.21 -14.72 -22.94
N VAL A 149 15.57 -13.56 -22.93
CA VAL A 149 15.39 -12.68 -24.12
C VAL A 149 16.59 -11.77 -24.37
N LEU A 150 17.44 -11.58 -23.35
CA LEU A 150 18.58 -10.68 -23.39
C LEU A 150 19.81 -11.33 -24.02
N THR A 151 20.62 -10.53 -24.70
CA THR A 151 21.95 -10.93 -25.17
C THR A 151 22.90 -11.13 -23.99
N ALA A 152 24.02 -11.84 -24.20
CA ALA A 152 25.00 -12.10 -23.14
C ALA A 152 25.54 -10.82 -22.49
N ASP A 153 25.72 -9.74 -23.26
CA ASP A 153 26.20 -8.47 -22.70
C ASP A 153 25.10 -7.71 -21.93
N GLN A 154 23.86 -7.73 -22.42
CA GLN A 154 22.72 -7.17 -21.70
C GLN A 154 22.45 -7.91 -20.38
N GLN A 155 22.63 -9.23 -20.36
CA GLN A 155 22.49 -10.05 -19.15
C GLN A 155 23.44 -9.60 -18.04
N LYS A 156 24.67 -9.17 -18.36
CA LYS A 156 25.62 -8.67 -17.35
C LYS A 156 25.07 -7.46 -16.60
N THR A 157 24.54 -6.47 -17.32
CA THR A 157 23.93 -5.27 -16.72
C THR A 157 22.68 -5.62 -15.93
N PHE A 158 21.82 -6.49 -16.48
CA PHE A 158 20.61 -6.96 -15.82
C PHE A 158 20.91 -7.69 -14.50
N ASP A 159 21.85 -8.62 -14.51
CA ASP A 159 22.23 -9.41 -13.34
C ASP A 159 22.86 -8.50 -12.24
N ALA A 160 23.67 -7.52 -12.64
CA ALA A 160 24.22 -6.51 -11.71
C ALA A 160 23.12 -5.65 -11.06
N ASN A 161 22.13 -5.22 -11.84
CA ASN A 161 20.96 -4.48 -11.33
C ASN A 161 20.14 -5.34 -10.36
N LEU A 162 19.92 -6.62 -10.69
CA LEU A 162 19.23 -7.57 -9.83
C LEU A 162 19.96 -7.77 -8.50
N GLN A 163 21.28 -7.94 -8.52
CA GLN A 163 22.09 -8.07 -7.31
C GLN A 163 22.06 -6.81 -6.43
N ARG A 164 22.10 -5.63 -7.06
CA ARG A 164 21.96 -4.34 -6.35
C ARG A 164 20.60 -4.26 -5.65
N MET A 165 19.52 -4.63 -6.32
CA MET A 165 18.19 -4.66 -5.73
C MET A 165 18.09 -5.64 -4.55
N LYS A 166 18.59 -6.87 -4.71
CA LYS A 166 18.62 -7.88 -3.62
C LYS A 166 19.38 -7.36 -2.39
N SER A 167 20.52 -6.70 -2.62
CA SER A 167 21.33 -6.08 -1.56
C SER A 167 20.59 -4.98 -0.80
N HIS A 168 19.82 -4.14 -1.51
CA HIS A 168 19.00 -3.11 -0.87
C HIS A 168 17.84 -3.71 -0.06
N GLN A 169 17.20 -4.76 -0.56
CA GLN A 169 16.12 -5.45 0.17
C GLN A 169 16.62 -6.05 1.50
N GLY A 170 17.82 -6.63 1.50
CA GLY A 170 18.47 -7.15 2.71
C GLY A 170 18.84 -6.06 3.73
N GLN A 171 19.25 -4.87 3.26
CA GLN A 171 19.57 -3.74 4.15
C GLN A 171 18.32 -3.11 4.79
N HIS A 172 17.21 -3.00 4.06
CA HIS A 172 15.96 -2.48 4.62
C HIS A 172 15.35 -3.41 5.67
N GLY A 173 15.48 -4.74 5.52
CA GLY A 173 15.09 -5.70 6.55
C GLY A 173 15.85 -5.52 7.86
N LYS A 174 17.15 -5.17 7.80
CA LYS A 174 18.01 -4.96 8.98
C LYS A 174 17.75 -3.63 9.71
N ARG A 175 17.36 -2.56 9.01
CA ARG A 175 17.00 -1.27 9.64
C ARG A 175 15.60 -1.28 10.28
N GLY A 176 14.62 -1.98 9.68
CA GLY A 176 13.28 -2.13 10.26
C GLY A 176 13.29 -2.86 11.61
N ALA A 177 14.15 -3.88 11.75
CA ALA A 177 14.30 -4.64 12.99
C ALA A 177 14.98 -3.86 14.14
N ARG A 178 15.66 -2.74 13.84
CA ARG A 178 16.44 -1.96 14.83
C ARG A 178 15.67 -0.79 15.45
N GLY A 179 14.49 -0.45 14.90
CA GLY A 179 13.60 0.61 15.43
C GLY A 179 12.38 0.09 16.21
N MET A 180 12.36 -1.21 16.54
CA MET A 180 11.29 -1.89 17.29
C MET A 180 11.79 -2.47 18.63
N LYS A 181 12.86 -1.89 19.19
CA LYS A 181 13.32 -2.21 20.55
C LYS A 181 12.93 -1.10 21.49
#